data_AF-F3M9T4-F1
#
_entry.id   AF-F3M9T4-F1
#
_cell.length_a   1.000
_cell.length_b   1.000
_cell.length_c   1.000
_cell.angle_alpha   90.00
_cell.angle_beta   90.00
_cell.angle_gamma   90.00
#
_symmetry.space_group_name_H-M   'P 1'
#
loop_
_entity.id
_entity.type
_entity.pdbx_description
1 polymer ?
#
loop_
_entity_poly.entity_id
_entity_poly.type
_entity_poly.pdbx_seq_one_letter_code
_entity_poly.pdbx_strand_id
1 'polypeptide(L)'
;GEGDEIGRIRAFTAGWLERESVFLHMTYKYLLSLLKAGLYDEFFSESKTSLIPFLDPAVYGRSTLENSSFIASSVNPDPHVHGRGFVARLSGSTAEFLSMWIMMMAGKRVFRYEGNQLQLHLNPVLPSWLFDERQEVSFTFLGSVKVTYRSERAANTFGQDGVAIQRFTLTTAGGDTFEVDGPLLTGKWAHEVRNGNIRSILAVMR
;
A
#
# COMPACT_ATOMS: atom_id res chain seq x y z
N GLY A 1 -32.88 -18.68 -2.19
CA GLY A 1 -31.59 -18.53 -2.89
C GLY A 1 -31.87 -18.06 -4.29
N GLU A 2 -31.03 -17.16 -4.83
CA GLU A 2 -31.13 -16.66 -6.20
C GLU A 2 -31.00 -17.81 -7.22
N GLY A 3 -31.79 -17.75 -8.31
CA GLY A 3 -31.85 -18.79 -9.36
C GLY A 3 -30.77 -18.64 -10.43
N ASP A 4 -30.78 -19.54 -11.43
CA ASP A 4 -29.78 -19.55 -12.51
C ASP A 4 -29.91 -18.36 -13.49
N GLU A 5 -31.05 -17.67 -13.45
CA GLU A 5 -31.34 -16.45 -14.22
C GLU A 5 -30.43 -15.26 -13.89
N ILE A 6 -29.76 -15.27 -12.73
CA ILE A 6 -28.80 -14.21 -12.32
C ILE A 6 -27.52 -14.20 -13.18
N GLY A 7 -27.26 -15.28 -13.92
CA GLY A 7 -26.20 -15.38 -14.91
C GLY A 7 -25.29 -16.58 -14.74
N ARG A 8 -24.39 -16.76 -15.71
CA ARG A 8 -23.51 -17.95 -15.82
C ARG A 8 -22.62 -18.21 -14.61
N ILE A 9 -22.48 -17.24 -13.70
CA ILE A 9 -21.73 -17.38 -12.45
C ILE A 9 -22.21 -18.59 -11.64
N ARG A 10 -23.50 -18.92 -11.72
CA ARG A 10 -24.10 -20.10 -11.07
C ARG A 10 -23.64 -21.43 -11.66
N ALA A 11 -23.06 -21.45 -12.87
CA ALA A 11 -22.49 -22.66 -13.45
C ALA A 11 -21.16 -23.07 -12.79
N PHE A 12 -20.46 -22.15 -12.12
CA PHE A 12 -19.26 -22.49 -11.35
C PHE A 12 -19.65 -23.19 -10.05
N THR A 13 -18.77 -24.06 -9.57
CA THR A 13 -18.84 -24.59 -8.20
C THR A 13 -18.85 -23.42 -7.21
N ALA A 14 -19.64 -23.50 -6.14
CA ALA A 14 -19.61 -22.50 -5.09
C ALA A 14 -18.18 -22.38 -4.50
N GLY A 15 -17.75 -21.17 -4.14
CA GLY A 15 -16.38 -20.91 -3.71
C GLY A 15 -15.33 -20.94 -4.82
N TRP A 16 -15.74 -20.85 -6.10
CA TRP A 16 -14.84 -20.91 -7.25
C TRP A 16 -15.10 -19.76 -8.23
N LEU A 17 -14.01 -19.19 -8.79
CA LEU A 17 -14.06 -18.06 -9.72
C LEU A 17 -14.95 -16.94 -9.18
N GLU A 18 -15.85 -16.33 -9.96
CA GLU A 18 -16.68 -15.24 -9.46
C GLU A 18 -17.74 -15.71 -8.44
N ARG A 19 -18.05 -17.01 -8.36
CA ARG A 19 -19.10 -17.54 -7.49
C ARG A 19 -18.60 -17.80 -6.08
N GLU A 20 -18.97 -16.93 -5.15
CA GLU A 20 -18.82 -17.14 -3.69
C GLU A 20 -17.36 -17.37 -3.24
N SER A 21 -16.38 -17.05 -4.08
CA SER A 21 -14.96 -17.06 -3.74
C SER A 21 -14.52 -15.70 -3.20
N VAL A 22 -13.29 -15.61 -2.69
CA VAL A 22 -12.68 -14.31 -2.38
C VAL A 22 -12.04 -13.77 -3.66
N PHE A 23 -12.79 -12.95 -4.39
CA PHE A 23 -12.34 -12.40 -5.67
C PHE A 23 -11.45 -11.16 -5.48
N LEU A 24 -10.14 -11.34 -5.63
CA LEU A 24 -9.14 -10.38 -5.12
C LEU A 24 -9.23 -8.99 -5.72
N HIS A 25 -9.61 -8.85 -6.99
CA HIS A 25 -9.78 -7.52 -7.58
C HIS A 25 -10.88 -6.72 -6.84
N MET A 26 -11.97 -7.37 -6.45
CA MET A 26 -13.04 -6.73 -5.67
C MET A 26 -12.62 -6.53 -4.21
N THR A 27 -11.96 -7.52 -3.60
CA THR A 27 -11.40 -7.39 -2.24
C THR A 27 -10.46 -6.19 -2.15
N TYR A 28 -9.59 -5.99 -3.14
CA TYR A 28 -8.62 -4.89 -3.11
C TYR A 28 -9.28 -3.55 -3.44
N LYS A 29 -10.34 -3.50 -4.25
CA LYS A 29 -11.16 -2.29 -4.39
C LYS A 29 -11.84 -1.90 -3.08
N TYR A 30 -12.32 -2.88 -2.31
CA TYR A 30 -12.87 -2.64 -0.98
C TYR A 30 -11.82 -2.05 -0.03
N LEU A 31 -10.65 -2.70 0.09
CA LEU A 31 -9.53 -2.18 0.88
C LEU A 31 -9.10 -0.78 0.44
N LEU A 32 -8.94 -0.56 -0.87
CA LEU A 32 -8.62 0.75 -1.42
C LEU A 32 -9.68 1.80 -1.06
N SER A 33 -10.94 1.42 -0.99
CA SER A 33 -12.05 2.31 -0.62
C SER A 33 -12.01 2.68 0.85
N LEU A 34 -11.70 1.74 1.77
CA LEU A 34 -11.46 2.05 3.19
C LEU A 34 -10.32 3.07 3.35
N LEU A 35 -9.19 2.82 2.70
CA LEU A 35 -8.04 3.73 2.70
C LEU A 35 -8.39 5.10 2.11
N LYS A 36 -9.22 5.15 1.06
CA LYS A 36 -9.70 6.40 0.48
C LYS A 36 -10.62 7.17 1.42
N ALA A 37 -11.47 6.47 2.17
CA ALA A 37 -12.42 7.03 3.12
C ALA A 37 -11.75 7.52 4.43
N GLY A 38 -10.50 7.14 4.70
CA GLY A 38 -9.83 7.48 5.95
C GLY A 38 -10.11 6.50 7.09
N LEU A 39 -10.72 5.35 6.77
CA LEU A 39 -11.01 4.26 7.70
C LEU A 39 -9.74 3.41 7.88
N TYR A 40 -8.72 4.00 8.49
CA TYR A 40 -7.38 3.43 8.53
C TYR A 40 -7.28 2.22 9.46
N ASP A 41 -7.95 2.25 10.60
CA ASP A 41 -7.94 1.12 11.54
C ASP A 41 -8.61 -0.11 10.91
N GLU A 42 -9.77 0.07 10.27
CA GLU A 42 -10.45 -0.97 9.51
C GLU A 42 -9.61 -1.46 8.33
N PHE A 43 -9.03 -0.53 7.57
CA PHE A 43 -8.14 -0.87 6.46
C PHE A 43 -6.98 -1.76 6.90
N PHE A 44 -6.26 -1.39 7.98
CA PHE A 44 -5.11 -2.15 8.43
C PHE A 44 -5.49 -3.46 9.09
N SER A 45 -6.62 -3.51 9.80
CA SER A 45 -7.19 -4.76 10.33
C SER A 45 -7.48 -5.75 9.19
N GLU A 46 -8.24 -5.32 8.17
CA GLU A 46 -8.59 -6.16 7.02
C GLU A 46 -7.38 -6.49 6.15
N SER A 47 -6.40 -5.58 6.03
CA SER A 47 -5.21 -5.81 5.21
C SER A 47 -4.40 -7.02 5.68
N LYS A 48 -4.30 -7.25 7.00
CA LYS A 48 -3.53 -8.35 7.61
C LYS A 48 -4.10 -9.73 7.27
N THR A 49 -5.38 -9.80 6.94
CA THR A 49 -6.07 -11.06 6.64
C THR A 49 -6.43 -11.20 5.17
N SER A 50 -6.40 -10.10 4.39
CA SER A 50 -6.87 -10.07 3.01
C SER A 50 -5.77 -9.85 1.96
N LEU A 51 -4.65 -9.20 2.33
CA LEU A 51 -3.54 -9.00 1.38
C LEU A 51 -2.66 -10.24 1.32
N ILE A 52 -2.35 -10.67 0.10
CA ILE A 52 -1.52 -11.86 -0.18
C ILE A 52 -0.21 -11.92 0.65
N PRO A 53 0.56 -10.83 0.84
CA PRO A 53 1.80 -10.88 1.62
C PRO A 53 1.66 -11.34 3.07
N PHE A 54 0.46 -11.24 3.65
CA PHE A 54 0.20 -11.61 5.05
C PHE A 54 -0.52 -12.95 5.22
N LEU A 55 -0.85 -13.63 4.11
CA LEU A 55 -1.46 -14.95 4.16
C LEU A 55 -0.41 -16.02 4.53
N ASP A 56 -0.87 -17.10 5.16
CA ASP A 56 -0.05 -18.29 5.35
C ASP A 56 0.28 -18.91 3.97
N PRO A 57 1.56 -18.98 3.55
CA PRO A 57 1.93 -19.56 2.26
C PRO A 57 1.53 -21.04 2.12
N ALA A 58 1.46 -21.79 3.23
CA ALA A 58 1.02 -23.19 3.22
C ALA A 58 -0.46 -23.33 2.86
N VAL A 59 -1.29 -22.36 3.31
CA VAL A 59 -2.73 -22.29 2.98
C VAL A 59 -2.93 -21.68 1.59
N TYR A 60 -2.27 -20.56 1.30
CA TYR A 60 -2.35 -19.88 0.00
C TYR A 60 -1.88 -20.78 -1.15
N GLY A 61 -0.97 -21.70 -0.87
CA GLY A 61 -0.51 -22.73 -1.79
C GLY A 61 0.35 -22.20 -2.94
N ARG A 62 0.86 -20.97 -2.80
CA ARG A 62 1.70 -20.24 -3.77
C ARG A 62 2.67 -19.31 -3.01
N SER A 63 3.60 -18.69 -3.74
CA SER A 63 4.43 -17.63 -3.18
C SER A 63 3.57 -16.42 -2.80
N THR A 64 3.73 -15.89 -1.58
CA THR A 64 3.06 -14.66 -1.12
C THR A 64 3.64 -13.39 -1.76
N LEU A 65 4.66 -13.54 -2.62
CA LEU A 65 5.15 -12.49 -3.52
C LEU A 65 4.39 -12.47 -4.86
N GLU A 66 3.56 -13.49 -5.12
CA GLU A 66 2.75 -13.61 -6.32
C GLU A 66 1.26 -13.41 -6.03
N ASN A 67 0.65 -12.46 -6.73
CA ASN A 67 -0.78 -12.24 -6.64
C ASN A 67 -1.58 -13.33 -7.36
N SER A 68 -2.87 -13.43 -7.08
CA SER A 68 -3.81 -14.32 -7.77
C SER A 68 -5.05 -13.55 -8.27
N SER A 69 -5.94 -14.23 -8.99
CA SER A 69 -7.23 -13.67 -9.39
C SER A 69 -8.28 -13.81 -8.29
N PHE A 70 -8.30 -14.97 -7.63
CA PHE A 70 -9.22 -15.27 -6.54
C PHE A 70 -8.62 -16.31 -5.60
N ILE A 71 -9.17 -16.38 -4.39
CA ILE A 71 -8.90 -17.44 -3.42
C ILE A 71 -10.17 -18.28 -3.28
N ALA A 72 -10.04 -19.60 -3.38
CA ALA A 72 -11.18 -20.48 -3.18
C ALA A 72 -11.63 -20.42 -1.71
N SER A 73 -12.90 -20.09 -1.48
CA SER A 73 -13.45 -19.93 -0.13
C SER A 73 -13.80 -21.28 0.48
N SER A 74 -14.06 -21.29 1.79
CA SER A 74 -14.52 -22.48 2.53
C SER A 74 -15.91 -22.97 2.11
N VAL A 75 -16.63 -22.22 1.28
CA VAL A 75 -17.91 -22.64 0.69
C VAL A 75 -17.69 -23.69 -0.41
N ASN A 76 -16.47 -23.81 -0.94
CA ASN A 76 -16.15 -24.84 -1.92
C ASN A 76 -16.34 -26.25 -1.32
N PRO A 77 -16.96 -27.20 -2.03
CA PRO A 77 -17.16 -28.56 -1.50
C PRO A 77 -15.86 -29.35 -1.37
N ASP A 78 -14.80 -28.98 -2.08
CA ASP A 78 -13.49 -29.62 -1.96
C ASP A 78 -12.64 -28.92 -0.87
N PRO A 79 -12.41 -29.56 0.30
CA PRO A 79 -11.62 -28.96 1.36
C PRO A 79 -10.15 -28.77 0.99
N HIS A 80 -9.63 -29.48 -0.01
CA HIS A 80 -8.23 -29.36 -0.41
C HIS A 80 -7.90 -28.04 -1.12
N VAL A 81 -8.92 -27.31 -1.60
CA VAL A 81 -8.71 -26.01 -2.26
C VAL A 81 -8.94 -24.81 -1.35
N HIS A 82 -9.46 -25.00 -0.14
CA HIS A 82 -9.82 -23.90 0.76
C HIS A 82 -8.62 -23.01 1.08
N GLY A 83 -8.76 -21.71 0.84
CA GLY A 83 -7.72 -20.72 1.09
C GLY A 83 -6.62 -20.66 0.02
N ARG A 84 -6.65 -21.53 -1.00
CA ARG A 84 -5.64 -21.53 -2.08
C ARG A 84 -5.93 -20.46 -3.13
N GLY A 85 -4.86 -19.83 -3.62
CA GLY A 85 -4.92 -18.83 -4.68
C GLY A 85 -4.92 -19.43 -6.09
N PHE A 86 -5.73 -18.87 -6.99
CA PHE A 86 -5.85 -19.31 -8.38
C PHE A 86 -5.81 -18.15 -9.38
N VAL A 87 -5.26 -18.41 -10.56
CA VAL A 87 -5.15 -17.42 -11.63
C VAL A 87 -6.17 -17.77 -12.71
N ALA A 88 -7.15 -16.90 -12.89
CA ALA A 88 -8.11 -17.01 -13.97
C ALA A 88 -7.55 -16.40 -15.26
N ARG A 89 -6.98 -15.19 -15.16
CA ARG A 89 -6.33 -14.39 -16.22
C ARG A 89 -5.42 -13.32 -15.60
N LEU A 90 -5.09 -12.27 -16.35
CA LEU A 90 -4.51 -11.04 -15.83
C LEU A 90 -5.51 -10.37 -14.87
N SER A 91 -5.11 -10.18 -13.61
CA SER A 91 -5.96 -9.60 -12.58
C SER A 91 -5.72 -8.10 -12.40
N GLY A 92 -6.81 -7.34 -12.28
CA GLY A 92 -6.75 -5.92 -11.89
C GLY A 92 -6.30 -5.69 -10.45
N SER A 93 -6.24 -6.75 -9.62
CA SER A 93 -5.78 -6.66 -8.22
C SER A 93 -4.38 -6.03 -8.10
N THR A 94 -3.49 -6.24 -9.06
CA THR A 94 -2.16 -5.59 -9.05
C THR A 94 -2.26 -4.06 -9.14
N ALA A 95 -3.15 -3.53 -9.97
CA ALA A 95 -3.33 -2.07 -10.09
C ALA A 95 -3.92 -1.47 -8.80
N GLU A 96 -4.85 -2.17 -8.17
CA GLU A 96 -5.42 -1.75 -6.88
C GLU A 96 -4.37 -1.80 -5.76
N PHE A 97 -3.52 -2.84 -5.74
CA PHE A 97 -2.41 -2.94 -4.78
C PHE A 97 -1.41 -1.79 -4.95
N LEU A 98 -0.99 -1.48 -6.17
CA LEU A 98 -0.12 -0.34 -6.45
C LEU A 98 -0.76 0.99 -6.02
N SER A 99 -2.07 1.14 -6.22
CA SER A 99 -2.81 2.31 -5.76
C SER A 99 -2.81 2.43 -4.24
N MET A 100 -3.02 1.33 -3.51
CA MET A 100 -2.91 1.30 -2.05
C MET A 100 -1.48 1.64 -1.60
N TRP A 101 -0.48 0.98 -2.19
CA TRP A 101 0.94 1.18 -1.87
C TRP A 101 1.38 2.64 -2.03
N ILE A 102 1.06 3.28 -3.17
CA ILE A 102 1.41 4.68 -3.41
C ILE A 102 0.72 5.60 -2.40
N MET A 103 -0.57 5.38 -2.13
CA MET A 103 -1.30 6.20 -1.15
C MET A 103 -0.79 6.02 0.28
N MET A 104 -0.41 4.81 0.66
CA MET A 104 0.17 4.52 1.98
C MET A 104 1.56 5.11 2.12
N MET A 105 2.43 4.96 1.11
CA MET A 105 3.82 5.35 1.22
C MET A 105 4.06 6.84 0.95
N ALA A 106 3.40 7.43 -0.05
CA ALA A 106 3.65 8.80 -0.47
C ALA A 106 2.47 9.75 -0.17
N GLY A 107 1.25 9.23 -0.13
CA GLY A 107 0.02 10.02 0.01
C GLY A 107 -0.66 10.32 -1.33
N LYS A 108 -1.90 10.85 -1.27
CA LYS A 108 -2.76 11.05 -2.46
C LYS A 108 -2.35 12.25 -3.33
N ARG A 109 -1.74 13.28 -2.73
CA ARG A 109 -1.39 14.56 -3.39
C ARG A 109 0.01 14.98 -2.99
N VAL A 110 0.98 14.27 -3.59
CA VAL A 110 2.39 14.32 -3.22
C VAL A 110 3.04 15.62 -3.70
N PHE A 111 2.78 16.03 -4.95
CA PHE A 111 3.19 17.33 -5.46
C PHE A 111 2.01 18.30 -5.52
N ARG A 112 2.24 19.54 -5.09
CA ARG A 112 1.27 20.63 -5.13
C ARG A 112 1.95 21.91 -5.59
N TYR A 113 1.18 22.82 -6.17
CA TYR A 113 1.65 24.14 -6.53
C TYR A 113 0.82 25.16 -5.76
N GLU A 114 1.38 25.69 -4.68
CA GLU A 114 0.72 26.58 -3.73
C GLU A 114 1.64 27.76 -3.41
N GLY A 115 1.10 28.97 -3.32
CA GLY A 115 1.91 30.17 -3.04
C GLY A 115 2.97 30.46 -4.11
N ASN A 116 2.70 30.14 -5.37
CA ASN A 116 3.64 30.26 -6.50
C ASN A 116 4.92 29.42 -6.34
N GLN A 117 4.85 28.33 -5.57
CA GLN A 117 5.97 27.42 -5.35
C GLN A 117 5.53 25.96 -5.48
N LEU A 118 6.39 25.13 -6.08
CA LEU A 118 6.23 23.69 -6.05
C LEU A 118 6.51 23.18 -4.63
N GLN A 119 5.63 22.33 -4.14
CA GLN A 119 5.76 21.66 -2.85
C GLN A 119 5.71 20.15 -3.06
N LEU A 120 6.56 19.45 -2.33
CA LEU A 120 6.54 18.00 -2.16
C LEU A 120 6.13 17.71 -0.72
N HIS A 121 4.93 17.15 -0.57
CA HIS A 121 4.34 16.77 0.69
C HIS A 121 4.17 15.24 0.71
N LEU A 122 5.16 14.56 1.28
CA LEU A 122 5.05 13.15 1.62
C LEU A 122 4.16 13.03 2.85
N ASN A 123 3.03 12.32 2.71
CA ASN A 123 2.07 12.14 3.80
C ASN A 123 1.73 10.66 3.94
N PRO A 124 2.62 9.87 4.56
CA PRO A 124 2.44 8.44 4.68
C PRO A 124 1.27 8.10 5.62
N VAL A 125 0.58 7.01 5.31
CA VAL A 125 -0.43 6.38 6.17
C VAL A 125 0.05 4.95 6.41
N LEU A 126 0.77 4.76 7.53
CA LEU A 126 1.46 3.53 7.88
C LEU A 126 1.23 3.25 9.37
N PRO A 127 0.90 2.00 9.74
CA PRO A 127 0.82 1.60 11.12
C PRO A 127 2.23 1.28 11.65
N SER A 128 2.42 1.39 12.96
CA SER A 128 3.72 1.21 13.60
C SER A 128 4.39 -0.14 13.29
N TRP A 129 3.59 -1.19 13.09
CA TRP A 129 4.09 -2.55 12.81
C TRP A 129 4.71 -2.72 11.42
N LEU A 130 4.61 -1.74 10.52
CA LEU A 130 5.34 -1.76 9.24
C LEU A 130 6.77 -1.23 9.33
N PHE A 131 7.16 -0.63 10.45
CA PHE A 131 8.52 -0.16 10.68
C PHE A 131 9.37 -1.29 11.27
N ASP A 132 10.64 -1.34 10.87
CA ASP A 132 11.58 -2.34 11.34
C ASP A 132 12.08 -2.06 12.77
N GLU A 133 13.03 -2.87 13.25
CA GLU A 133 13.65 -2.72 14.57
C GLU A 133 14.37 -1.37 14.76
N ARG A 134 14.75 -0.70 13.68
CA ARG A 134 15.35 0.65 13.69
C ARG A 134 14.32 1.77 13.61
N GLN A 135 13.03 1.41 13.64
CA GLN A 135 11.91 2.32 13.39
C GLN A 135 11.98 2.94 12.01
N GLU A 136 12.43 2.18 11.01
CA GLU A 136 12.55 2.61 9.62
C GLU A 136 11.64 1.81 8.69
N VAL A 137 11.13 2.49 7.66
CA VAL A 137 10.46 1.87 6.50
C VAL A 137 10.87 2.61 5.25
N SER A 138 11.15 1.87 4.17
CA SER A 138 11.69 2.44 2.94
C SER A 138 10.91 2.02 1.70
N PHE A 139 10.83 2.94 0.73
CA PHE A 139 10.28 2.66 -0.59
C PHE A 139 10.99 3.47 -1.68
N THR A 140 10.84 3.05 -2.93
CA THR A 140 11.33 3.80 -4.09
C THR A 140 10.25 4.76 -4.58
N PHE A 141 10.55 6.06 -4.57
CA PHE A 141 9.72 7.14 -5.08
C PHE A 141 10.24 7.60 -6.45
N LEU A 142 9.32 7.91 -7.37
CA LEU A 142 9.63 8.36 -8.74
C LEU A 142 10.61 7.43 -9.50
N GLY A 143 10.62 6.14 -9.18
CA GLY A 143 11.43 5.12 -9.85
C GLY A 143 12.90 5.06 -9.44
N SER A 144 13.47 6.08 -8.81
CA SER A 144 14.91 6.14 -8.47
C SER A 144 15.24 6.71 -7.09
N VAL A 145 14.33 7.45 -6.46
CA VAL A 145 14.60 8.14 -5.20
C VAL A 145 14.27 7.20 -4.04
N LYS A 146 15.27 6.79 -3.26
CA LYS A 146 15.02 6.00 -2.05
C LYS A 146 14.50 6.92 -0.94
N VAL A 147 13.26 6.72 -0.52
CA VAL A 147 12.69 7.42 0.64
C VAL A 147 12.69 6.47 1.83
N THR A 148 13.26 6.90 2.95
CA THR A 148 13.22 6.22 4.23
C THR A 148 12.50 7.12 5.22
N TYR A 149 11.39 6.63 5.78
CA TYR A 149 10.79 7.23 6.97
C TYR A 149 11.45 6.63 8.20
N ARG A 150 11.90 7.47 9.12
CA ARG A 150 12.41 7.06 10.44
C ARG A 150 11.57 7.69 11.52
N SER A 151 10.90 6.88 12.33
CA SER A 151 10.11 7.36 13.45
C SER A 151 10.93 7.40 14.74
N GLU A 152 10.83 8.49 15.50
CA GLU A 152 11.43 8.59 16.84
C GLU A 152 10.64 7.82 17.90
N ARG A 153 9.41 7.40 17.56
CA ARG A 153 8.47 6.69 18.43
C ARG A 153 7.80 5.54 17.69
N ALA A 154 7.57 4.42 18.37
CA ALA A 154 6.74 3.33 17.85
C ALA A 154 5.26 3.73 17.83
N ALA A 155 4.83 4.40 16.77
CA ALA A 155 3.47 4.87 16.59
C ALA A 155 3.06 4.90 15.11
N ASN A 156 1.76 4.91 14.87
CA ASN A 156 1.20 5.05 13.53
C ASN A 156 1.53 6.44 12.97
N THR A 157 1.52 6.60 11.65
CA THR A 157 1.64 7.91 10.99
C THR A 157 0.27 8.60 10.81
N PHE A 158 -0.78 7.99 11.36
CA PHE A 158 -2.17 8.44 11.30
C PHE A 158 -2.83 8.33 12.68
N GLY A 159 -4.01 8.91 12.82
CA GLY A 159 -4.74 8.96 14.09
C GLY A 159 -4.31 10.15 14.96
N GLN A 160 -4.98 10.34 16.09
CA GLN A 160 -4.75 11.49 16.99
C GLN A 160 -3.33 11.49 17.58
N ASP A 161 -2.82 10.30 17.91
CA ASP A 161 -1.47 10.11 18.43
C ASP A 161 -0.46 9.74 17.33
N GLY A 162 -0.73 10.11 16.07
CA GLY A 162 0.15 9.80 14.95
C GLY A 162 1.46 10.59 14.97
N VAL A 163 2.53 10.01 14.41
CA VAL A 163 3.79 10.74 14.14
C VAL A 163 3.71 11.45 12.79
N ALA A 164 4.33 12.63 12.67
CA ALA A 164 4.39 13.39 11.43
C ALA A 164 5.84 13.75 11.08
N ILE A 165 6.10 13.97 9.79
CA ILE A 165 7.44 14.37 9.34
C ILE A 165 7.77 15.76 9.89
N GLN A 166 8.94 15.89 10.50
CA GLN A 166 9.44 17.15 11.04
C GLN A 166 10.66 17.68 10.30
N ARG A 167 11.40 16.80 9.61
CA ARG A 167 12.66 17.15 8.96
C ARG A 167 13.03 16.14 7.89
N PHE A 168 13.76 16.60 6.88
CA PHE A 168 14.32 15.79 5.82
C PHE A 168 15.84 15.95 5.76
N THR A 169 16.54 14.83 5.52
CA THR A 169 17.91 14.82 4.98
C THR A 169 17.85 14.38 3.53
N LEU A 170 18.31 15.23 2.61
CA LEU A 170 18.36 14.96 1.19
C LEU A 170 19.78 14.62 0.79
N THR A 171 19.98 13.53 0.06
CA THR A 171 21.29 13.17 -0.53
C THR A 171 21.22 13.31 -2.04
N THR A 172 22.11 14.11 -2.63
CA THR A 172 22.18 14.28 -4.08
C THR A 172 22.82 13.07 -4.76
N ALA A 173 22.75 13.00 -6.09
CA ALA A 173 23.49 12.02 -6.86
C ALA A 173 25.03 12.10 -6.64
N GLY A 174 25.55 13.29 -6.34
CA GLY A 174 26.97 13.53 -6.04
C GLY A 174 27.41 13.15 -4.62
N GLY A 175 26.46 12.83 -3.73
CA GLY A 175 26.73 12.44 -2.33
C GLY A 175 26.61 13.58 -1.32
N ASP A 176 26.37 14.82 -1.77
CA ASP A 176 26.14 15.95 -0.87
C ASP A 176 24.85 15.76 -0.08
N THR A 177 24.85 16.20 1.17
CA THR A 177 23.71 16.10 2.08
C THR A 177 23.19 17.47 2.49
N PHE A 178 21.86 17.59 2.57
CA PHE A 178 21.17 18.82 2.94
C PHE A 178 20.06 18.53 3.94
N GLU A 179 20.02 19.29 5.03
CA GLU A 179 18.94 19.25 6.02
C GLU A 179 17.88 20.28 5.68
N VAL A 180 16.61 19.88 5.79
CA VAL A 180 15.45 20.75 5.57
C VAL A 180 14.46 20.52 6.70
N ASP A 181 14.27 21.54 7.53
CA ASP A 181 13.27 21.51 8.61
C ASP A 181 11.86 21.75 8.06
N GLY A 182 10.90 21.12 8.73
CA GLY A 182 9.48 21.21 8.43
C GLY A 182 8.90 19.97 7.75
N PRO A 183 7.56 19.96 7.56
CA PRO A 183 6.83 18.78 7.09
C PRO A 183 6.81 18.63 5.56
N LEU A 184 7.36 19.60 4.82
CA LEU A 184 7.31 19.65 3.36
C LEU A 184 8.64 20.12 2.80
N LEU A 185 8.97 19.66 1.58
CA LEU A 185 10.02 20.24 0.76
C LEU A 185 9.38 21.26 -0.18
N THR A 186 9.91 22.47 -0.24
CA THR A 186 9.36 23.56 -1.07
C THR A 186 10.40 24.09 -2.06
N GLY A 187 9.93 24.72 -3.13
CA GLY A 187 10.76 25.42 -4.11
C GLY A 187 11.89 24.53 -4.64
N LYS A 188 13.14 24.97 -4.43
CA LYS A 188 14.36 24.27 -4.88
C LYS A 188 14.29 22.77 -4.59
N TRP A 189 14.00 22.37 -3.35
CA TRP A 189 14.09 20.96 -2.97
C TRP A 189 13.00 20.10 -3.58
N ALA A 190 11.78 20.64 -3.73
CA ALA A 190 10.72 19.94 -4.47
C ALA A 190 11.10 19.75 -5.95
N HIS A 191 11.73 20.75 -6.57
CA HIS A 191 12.22 20.67 -7.95
C HIS A 191 13.36 19.65 -8.09
N GLU A 192 14.35 19.67 -7.21
CA GLU A 192 15.49 18.73 -7.26
C GLU A 192 15.03 17.27 -7.13
N VAL A 193 14.06 16.98 -6.25
CA VAL A 193 13.47 15.63 -6.13
C VAL A 193 12.72 15.26 -7.41
N ARG A 194 11.85 16.14 -7.91
CA ARG A 194 11.06 15.89 -9.12
C ARG A 194 11.93 15.67 -10.36
N ASN A 195 13.07 16.36 -10.45
CA ASN A 195 14.00 16.28 -11.57
C ASN A 195 14.95 15.07 -11.48
N GLY A 196 14.92 14.30 -10.37
CA GLY A 196 15.76 13.12 -10.19
C GLY A 196 17.19 13.43 -9.73
N ASN A 197 17.45 14.63 -9.24
CA ASN A 197 18.78 15.05 -8.76
C ASN A 197 19.05 14.60 -7.30
N ILE A 198 17.99 14.24 -6.57
CA ILE A 198 18.06 13.64 -5.24
C ILE A 198 18.02 12.12 -5.36
N ARG A 199 19.01 11.44 -4.78
CA ARG A 199 19.12 9.98 -4.77
C ARG A 199 18.39 9.35 -3.59
N SER A 200 18.44 10.00 -2.42
CA SER A 200 17.75 9.53 -1.23
C SER A 200 17.21 10.65 -0.36
N ILE A 201 16.11 10.35 0.32
CA ILE A 201 15.44 11.21 1.30
C ILE A 201 15.31 10.39 2.58
N LEU A 202 15.83 10.91 3.68
CA LEU A 202 15.53 10.43 5.02
C LEU A 202 14.56 11.41 5.67
N ALA A 203 13.33 10.99 5.94
CA ALA A 203 12.30 11.80 6.58
C ALA A 203 12.15 11.36 8.05
N VAL A 204 12.51 12.24 8.97
CA VAL A 204 12.42 11.99 10.43
C VAL A 204 11.04 12.39 10.92
N MET A 205 10.39 11.49 11.65
CA MET A 205 9.02 11.64 12.13
C MET A 205 8.96 11.66 13.65
N ARG A 206 8.09 12.52 14.20
CA ARG A 206 7.85 12.67 15.64
C ARG A 206 6.37 12.87 15.92
#